data_AF-A0A3A9ZWM0-F1
#
_entry.id   AF-A0A3A9ZWM0-F1
#
_cell.length_a   1.000
_cell.length_b   1.000
_cell.length_c   1.000
_cell.angle_alpha   90.00
_cell.angle_beta   90.00
_cell.angle_gamma   90.00
#
_symmetry.space_group_name_H-M   'P 1'
#
loop_
_entity.id
_entity.type
_entity.pdbx_description
1 polymer ?
#
loop_
_entity_poly.entity_id
_entity_poly.type
_entity_poly.pdbx_seq_one_letter_code
_entity_poly.pdbx_strand_id
1 'polypeptide(L)'
;MAETTTSSNGRRASGDTSGRQGSRRRTGPPFRKPRWPKAYAFALVTGALFLFSWIGQFVFQMAVESNEASQHGQSFAWGEFLPQFFASTLENWQSEFLQLVWQAAGLALFYYWGSSQSRESDERIEAKLDALLRERGLDPENS
;
A
#
# COMPACT_ATOMS: atom_id res chain seq x y z
N MET A 1 12.67 34.61 75.02
CA MET A 1 13.40 33.33 74.88
C MET A 1 13.65 33.10 73.40
N ALA A 2 14.76 32.41 73.09
CA ALA A 2 15.32 32.04 71.79
C ALA A 2 16.23 33.07 71.12
N GLU A 3 17.41 32.73 70.58
CA GLU A 3 18.41 31.69 70.88
C GLU A 3 19.68 32.04 70.08
N THR A 4 20.79 31.47 70.53
CA THR A 4 22.22 31.71 70.24
C THR A 4 22.69 31.73 68.77
N THR A 5 23.65 32.60 68.50
CA THR A 5 24.65 32.51 67.40
C THR A 5 25.66 31.39 67.66
N THR A 6 26.10 30.64 66.63
CA THR A 6 27.53 30.37 66.28
C THR A 6 27.71 29.26 65.23
N SER A 7 28.26 29.67 64.08
CA SER A 7 29.34 29.08 63.25
C SER A 7 29.56 27.54 63.21
N SER A 8 29.63 26.97 62.00
CA SER A 8 30.93 26.56 61.41
C SER A 8 30.80 26.04 59.97
N ASN A 9 31.75 26.47 59.17
CA ASN A 9 31.95 26.17 57.75
C ASN A 9 32.85 24.93 57.58
N GLY A 10 32.56 24.12 56.57
CA GLY A 10 33.57 23.38 55.82
C GLY A 10 33.50 21.85 55.89
N ARG A 11 33.14 21.23 54.75
CA ARG A 11 34.07 20.37 53.98
C ARG A 11 33.46 19.96 52.64
N ARG A 12 34.36 19.95 51.66
CA ARG A 12 34.19 19.62 50.25
C ARG A 12 33.79 18.14 50.06
N ALA A 13 33.00 17.87 49.03
CA ALA A 13 33.14 16.66 48.23
C ALA A 13 33.15 17.06 46.76
N SER A 14 34.24 16.71 46.10
CA SER A 14 34.53 16.94 44.69
C SER A 14 34.10 15.70 43.89
N GLY A 15 33.52 15.92 42.73
CA GLY A 15 33.01 14.92 41.79
C GLY A 15 31.77 15.54 41.14
N ASP A 16 31.73 15.84 39.86
CA ASP A 16 31.97 14.91 38.78
C ASP A 16 32.30 15.67 37.49
N THR A 17 33.20 15.07 36.73
CA THR A 17 33.50 15.28 35.33
C THR A 17 32.26 15.38 34.45
N SER A 18 32.26 16.31 33.50
CA SER A 18 32.11 16.02 32.06
C SER A 18 31.86 17.30 31.28
N GLY A 19 32.76 17.57 30.34
CA GLY A 19 32.49 18.55 29.30
C GLY A 19 31.38 18.06 28.38
N ARG A 20 30.60 19.00 27.84
CA ARG A 20 30.22 18.92 26.43
C ARG A 20 29.78 20.28 25.91
N GLN A 21 30.62 20.86 25.06
CA GLN A 21 30.15 21.79 24.03
C GLN A 21 29.08 21.09 23.19
N GLY A 22 27.96 21.76 22.96
CA GLY A 22 26.99 21.38 21.95
C GLY A 22 25.69 22.15 22.16
N SER A 23 25.01 22.71 21.17
CA SER A 23 25.25 22.80 19.73
C SER A 23 24.33 23.92 19.26
N ARG A 24 24.83 24.89 18.49
CA ARG A 24 23.96 25.80 17.72
C ARG A 24 23.21 24.96 16.68
N ARG A 25 22.00 24.50 16.99
CA ARG A 25 21.13 23.87 15.99
C ARG A 25 20.49 24.97 15.13
N ARG A 26 21.17 25.32 14.03
CA ARG A 26 20.51 25.86 12.84
C ARG A 26 19.78 24.70 12.17
N THR A 27 18.47 24.64 12.33
CA THR A 27 17.63 23.69 11.57
C THR A 27 16.70 24.49 10.68
N GLY A 28 17.17 24.87 9.50
CA GLY A 28 16.27 25.29 8.42
C GLY A 28 15.68 24.02 7.78
N PRO A 29 14.40 24.01 7.38
CA PRO A 29 13.91 22.91 6.55
C PRO A 29 14.44 23.13 5.13
N PRO A 30 14.82 22.05 4.42
CA PRO A 30 13.94 21.76 3.30
C PRO A 30 13.84 20.25 3.06
N PHE A 31 12.69 19.69 3.39
CA PHE A 31 12.19 18.60 2.55
C PHE A 31 12.05 19.19 1.13
N ARG A 32 13.07 19.00 0.30
CA ARG A 32 13.00 19.36 -1.13
C ARG A 32 11.94 18.46 -1.73
N LYS A 33 10.79 19.03 -2.11
CA LYS A 33 9.73 18.31 -2.83
C LYS A 33 10.38 17.57 -4.01
N PRO A 34 10.20 16.25 -4.12
CA PRO A 34 10.77 15.51 -5.23
C PRO A 34 10.26 16.11 -6.54
N ARG A 35 11.16 16.24 -7.53
CA ARG A 35 10.80 16.79 -8.85
C ARG A 35 9.75 15.87 -9.47
N TRP A 36 8.62 16.45 -9.89
CA TRP A 36 7.46 15.81 -10.52
C TRP A 36 7.77 14.58 -11.40
N PRO A 37 8.75 14.58 -12.33
CA PRO A 37 9.01 13.42 -13.18
C PRO A 37 9.53 12.19 -12.42
N LYS A 38 10.16 12.32 -11.24
CA LYS A 38 10.57 11.16 -10.43
C LYS A 38 9.41 10.55 -9.64
N ALA A 39 8.39 11.36 -9.31
CA ALA A 39 7.19 10.87 -8.63
C ALA A 39 6.30 10.07 -9.58
N TYR A 40 6.28 10.42 -10.87
CA TYR A 40 5.48 9.77 -11.90
C TYR A 40 6.30 8.90 -12.87
N ALA A 41 7.59 8.68 -12.60
CA ALA A 41 8.47 7.90 -13.49
C ALA A 41 7.92 6.50 -13.77
N PHE A 42 7.38 5.84 -12.74
CA PHE A 42 6.74 4.54 -12.89
C PHE A 42 5.51 4.61 -13.81
N ALA A 43 4.61 5.58 -13.61
CA ALA A 43 3.45 5.77 -14.46
C ALA A 43 3.82 6.10 -15.91
N LEU A 44 4.87 6.90 -16.12
CA LEU A 44 5.37 7.24 -17.44
C LEU A 44 5.99 6.05 -18.17
N VAL A 45 6.85 5.27 -17.50
CA VAL A 45 7.49 4.10 -18.10
C VAL A 45 6.45 3.02 -18.40
N THR A 46 5.57 2.72 -17.45
CA THR A 46 4.49 1.75 -17.64
C THR A 46 3.51 2.22 -18.71
N GLY A 47 3.16 3.51 -18.74
CA GLY A 47 2.32 4.09 -19.79
C GLY A 47 2.96 4.03 -21.18
N ALA A 48 4.28 4.25 -21.27
CA ALA A 48 5.01 4.12 -22.53
C ALA A 48 5.05 2.67 -23.04
N LEU A 49 5.33 1.70 -22.17
CA LEU A 49 5.29 0.27 -22.51
C LEU A 49 3.89 -0.19 -22.90
N PHE A 50 2.86 0.30 -22.18
CA PHE A 50 1.46 0.04 -22.51
C PHE A 50 1.11 0.58 -23.90
N LEU A 51 1.43 1.84 -24.19
CA LEU A 51 1.16 2.44 -25.50
C LEU A 51 1.92 1.72 -26.61
N PHE A 52 3.18 1.33 -26.37
CA PHE A 52 3.95 0.56 -27.33
C PHE A 52 3.28 -0.79 -27.64
N SER A 53 2.84 -1.52 -26.61
CA SER A 53 2.11 -2.77 -26.77
C SER A 53 0.78 -2.57 -27.49
N TRP A 54 0.04 -1.53 -27.15
CA TRP A 54 -1.26 -1.22 -27.74
C TRP A 54 -1.15 -0.85 -29.23
N ILE A 55 -0.13 -0.06 -29.61
CA ILE A 55 0.19 0.23 -31.00
C ILE A 55 0.58 -1.05 -31.74
N GLY A 56 1.37 -1.93 -31.12
CA GLY A 56 1.70 -3.24 -31.68
C GLY A 56 0.44 -4.03 -32.01
N GLN A 57 -0.47 -4.19 -31.04
CA GLN A 57 -1.76 -4.87 -31.23
C GLN A 57 -2.59 -4.23 -32.36
N PHE A 58 -2.65 -2.90 -32.40
CA PHE A 58 -3.35 -2.16 -33.44
C PHE A 58 -2.80 -2.45 -34.84
N VAL A 59 -1.46 -2.43 -34.99
CA VAL A 59 -0.80 -2.73 -36.27
C VAL A 59 -1.02 -4.19 -36.67
N PHE A 60 -0.96 -5.14 -35.73
CA PHE A 60 -1.23 -6.55 -36.02
C PHE A 60 -2.68 -6.76 -36.50
N GLN A 61 -3.68 -6.18 -35.83
CA GLN A 61 -5.06 -6.28 -36.29
C GLN A 61 -5.27 -5.63 -37.65
N MET A 62 -4.71 -4.43 -37.87
CA MET A 62 -4.77 -3.77 -39.17
C MET A 62 -4.14 -4.61 -40.28
N ALA A 63 -3.01 -5.26 -40.01
CA ALA A 63 -2.35 -6.13 -40.97
C ALA A 63 -3.23 -7.34 -41.35
N VAL A 64 -3.88 -7.97 -40.36
CA VAL A 64 -4.82 -9.08 -40.60
C VAL A 64 -6.01 -8.63 -41.45
N GLU A 65 -6.69 -7.56 -41.04
CA GLU A 65 -7.86 -7.01 -41.72
C GLU A 65 -7.53 -6.56 -43.16
N SER A 66 -6.38 -5.89 -43.35
CA SER A 66 -5.93 -5.47 -44.69
C SER A 66 -5.62 -6.65 -45.61
N ASN A 67 -5.09 -7.74 -45.05
CA ASN A 67 -4.79 -8.96 -45.77
C ASN A 67 -6.08 -9.71 -46.14
N GLU A 68 -7.05 -9.79 -45.24
CA GLU A 68 -8.37 -10.36 -45.52
C GLU A 68 -9.15 -9.56 -46.56
N ALA A 69 -9.15 -8.23 -46.47
CA ALA A 69 -9.76 -7.38 -47.49
C ALA A 69 -9.15 -7.64 -48.87
N SER A 70 -7.82 -7.74 -48.95
CA SER A 70 -7.09 -8.03 -50.18
C SER A 70 -7.44 -9.41 -50.76
N GLN A 71 -7.58 -10.43 -49.91
CA GLN A 71 -7.98 -11.78 -50.32
C GLN A 71 -9.41 -11.84 -50.87
N HIS A 72 -10.31 -11.00 -50.35
CA HIS A 72 -11.68 -10.89 -50.82
C HIS A 72 -11.85 -9.87 -51.98
N GLY A 73 -10.76 -9.27 -52.47
CA GLY A 73 -10.80 -8.26 -53.53
C GLY A 73 -11.43 -6.93 -53.11
N GLN A 74 -11.50 -6.66 -51.80
CA GLN A 74 -12.04 -5.44 -51.22
C GLN A 74 -10.91 -4.49 -50.80
N SER A 75 -11.21 -3.19 -50.77
CA SER A 75 -10.31 -2.17 -50.24
C SER A 75 -10.46 -2.05 -48.72
N PHE A 76 -9.35 -1.84 -48.00
CA PHE A 76 -9.37 -1.60 -46.56
C PHE A 76 -10.19 -0.36 -46.20
N ALA A 77 -11.21 -0.53 -45.34
CA ALA A 77 -12.14 0.51 -44.94
C ALA A 77 -11.86 1.01 -43.51
N TRP A 78 -11.17 2.17 -43.40
CA TRP A 78 -10.87 2.80 -42.11
C TRP A 78 -12.11 3.11 -41.27
N GLY A 79 -13.23 3.44 -41.92
CA GLY A 79 -14.50 3.77 -41.27
C GLY A 79 -15.16 2.58 -40.57
N GLU A 80 -14.79 1.36 -40.94
CA GLU A 80 -15.28 0.12 -40.32
C GLU A 80 -14.25 -0.39 -39.29
N PHE A 81 -12.97 -0.36 -39.66
CA PHE A 81 -11.88 -0.85 -38.83
C PHE A 81 -11.75 -0.10 -37.49
N LEU A 82 -11.76 1.24 -37.47
CA LEU A 82 -11.54 1.99 -36.22
C LEU A 82 -12.65 1.73 -35.19
N PRO A 83 -13.96 1.88 -35.52
CA PRO A 83 -15.02 1.53 -34.60
C PRO A 83 -14.95 0.08 -34.12
N GLN A 84 -14.66 -0.86 -35.03
CA GLN A 84 -14.57 -2.28 -34.70
C GLN A 84 -13.39 -2.58 -33.76
N PHE A 85 -12.22 -1.99 -34.01
CA PHE A 85 -11.04 -2.10 -33.16
C PHE A 85 -11.32 -1.59 -31.74
N PHE A 86 -11.91 -0.39 -31.63
CA PHE A 86 -12.25 0.19 -30.32
C PHE A 86 -13.35 -0.59 -29.63
N ALA A 87 -14.40 -1.02 -30.34
CA ALA A 87 -15.47 -1.84 -29.79
C ALA A 87 -14.92 -3.15 -29.23
N SER A 88 -14.17 -3.91 -30.04
CA SER A 88 -13.52 -5.16 -29.61
C SER A 88 -12.59 -4.94 -28.40
N THR A 89 -11.78 -3.88 -28.42
CA THR A 89 -10.88 -3.55 -27.31
C THR A 89 -11.66 -3.19 -26.03
N LEU A 90 -12.72 -2.39 -26.15
CA LEU A 90 -13.55 -1.97 -25.03
C LEU A 90 -14.43 -3.09 -24.49
N GLU A 91 -14.92 -4.00 -25.33
CA GLU A 91 -15.64 -5.20 -24.92
C GLU A 91 -14.73 -6.16 -24.14
N ASN A 92 -13.51 -6.39 -24.65
CA ASN A 92 -12.52 -7.17 -23.93
C ASN A 92 -12.22 -6.53 -22.57
N TRP A 93 -11.95 -5.23 -22.55
CA TRP A 93 -11.72 -4.46 -21.33
C TRP A 93 -12.91 -4.50 -20.37
N GLN A 94 -14.14 -4.33 -20.87
CA GLN A 94 -15.37 -4.41 -20.09
C GLN A 94 -15.47 -5.76 -19.38
N SER A 95 -15.24 -6.86 -20.11
CA SER A 95 -15.32 -8.21 -19.55
C SER A 95 -14.23 -8.47 -18.50
N GLU A 96 -13.00 -8.03 -18.75
CA GLU A 96 -11.89 -8.15 -17.80
C GLU A 96 -12.14 -7.33 -16.53
N PHE A 97 -12.66 -6.12 -16.64
CA PHE A 97 -13.02 -5.30 -15.48
C PHE A 97 -14.14 -5.94 -14.68
N LEU A 98 -15.19 -6.43 -15.35
CA LEU A 98 -16.28 -7.12 -14.68
C LEU A 98 -15.77 -8.37 -13.96
N GLN A 99 -14.87 -9.13 -14.58
CA GLN A 99 -14.21 -10.28 -13.96
C GLN A 99 -13.42 -9.87 -12.73
N LEU A 100 -12.57 -8.84 -12.82
CA LEU A 100 -11.77 -8.35 -11.70
C LEU A 100 -12.64 -7.85 -10.55
N VAL A 101 -13.70 -7.10 -10.85
CA VAL A 101 -14.67 -6.61 -9.85
C VAL A 101 -15.38 -7.79 -9.20
N TRP A 102 -15.83 -8.77 -9.96
CA TRP A 102 -16.49 -9.95 -9.43
C TRP A 102 -15.55 -10.78 -8.55
N GLN A 103 -14.30 -10.97 -8.98
CA GLN A 103 -13.27 -11.66 -8.19
C GLN A 103 -12.95 -10.90 -6.90
N ALA A 104 -12.75 -9.58 -6.97
CA ALA A 104 -12.47 -8.74 -5.81
C ALA A 104 -13.66 -8.70 -4.85
N ALA A 105 -14.89 -8.58 -5.36
CA ALA A 105 -16.11 -8.62 -4.57
C ALA A 105 -16.31 -10.00 -3.93
N GLY A 106 -16.09 -11.08 -4.68
CA GLY A 106 -16.12 -12.45 -4.15
C GLY A 106 -15.10 -12.66 -3.04
N LEU A 107 -13.86 -12.19 -3.22
CA LEU A 107 -12.82 -12.23 -2.19
C LEU A 107 -13.17 -11.35 -0.99
N ALA A 108 -13.73 -10.16 -1.19
CA ALA A 108 -14.14 -9.27 -0.11
C ALA A 108 -15.30 -9.87 0.71
N LEU A 109 -16.28 -10.49 0.05
CA LEU A 109 -17.38 -11.19 0.69
C LEU A 109 -16.90 -12.45 1.42
N PHE A 110 -16.03 -13.23 0.79
CA PHE A 110 -15.41 -14.41 1.39
C PHE A 110 -14.56 -14.02 2.61
N TYR A 111 -13.80 -12.94 2.51
CA TYR A 111 -13.03 -12.40 3.63
C TYR A 111 -13.96 -11.90 4.74
N TYR A 112 -15.03 -11.18 4.42
CA TYR A 112 -16.00 -10.71 5.42
C TYR A 112 -16.64 -11.89 6.15
N TRP A 113 -17.13 -12.89 5.41
CA TRP A 113 -17.74 -14.08 5.99
C TRP A 113 -16.71 -14.92 6.76
N GLY A 114 -15.56 -15.20 6.18
CA GLY A 114 -14.47 -15.94 6.80
C GLY A 114 -13.93 -15.25 8.06
N SER A 115 -13.83 -13.92 8.05
CA SER A 115 -13.45 -13.15 9.23
C SER A 115 -14.50 -13.23 10.34
N SER A 116 -15.79 -13.25 10.00
CA SER A 116 -16.85 -13.46 11.00
C SER A 116 -16.78 -14.86 11.63
N GLN A 117 -16.49 -15.91 10.83
CA GLN A 117 -16.27 -17.26 11.33
C GLN A 117 -14.98 -17.38 12.16
N SER A 118 -13.90 -16.69 11.77
CA SER A 118 -12.63 -16.68 12.52
C SER A 118 -12.81 -16.05 13.90
N ARG A 119 -13.50 -14.90 13.98
CA ARG A 119 -13.74 -14.21 15.25
C ARG A 119 -14.56 -15.07 16.22
N GLU A 120 -15.61 -15.73 15.75
CA GLU A 120 -16.40 -16.64 16.60
C GLU A 120 -15.58 -17.84 17.07
N SER A 121 -14.73 -18.41 16.20
CA SER A 121 -13.80 -19.49 16.60
C SER A 121 -12.78 -19.03 17.63
N ASP A 122 -12.15 -17.88 17.41
CA ASP A 122 -11.13 -17.33 18.30
C ASP A 122 -11.71 -17.03 19.69
N GLU A 123 -12.89 -16.38 19.78
CA GLU A 123 -13.59 -16.11 21.04
C GLU A 123 -13.93 -17.41 21.80
N ARG A 124 -14.36 -18.47 21.10
CA ARG A 124 -14.63 -19.78 21.70
C ARG A 124 -13.36 -20.47 22.18
N ILE A 125 -12.23 -20.28 21.50
CA ILE A 125 -10.93 -20.83 21.89
C ILE A 125 -10.40 -20.10 23.13
N GLU A 126 -10.50 -18.78 23.16
CA GLU A 126 -10.11 -17.95 24.32
C GLU A 126 -10.94 -18.31 25.56
N ALA A 127 -12.26 -18.41 25.44
CA ALA A 127 -13.12 -18.80 26.56
C ALA A 127 -12.78 -20.20 27.12
N LYS A 128 -12.37 -21.14 26.27
CA LYS A 128 -11.89 -22.47 26.70
C LYS A 128 -10.52 -22.39 27.36
N LEU A 129 -9.63 -21.55 26.85
CA LEU A 129 -8.30 -21.34 27.41
C LEU A 129 -8.40 -20.74 28.81
N ASP A 130 -9.24 -19.72 29.00
CA ASP A 130 -9.49 -19.09 30.29
C ASP A 130 -10.12 -20.05 31.30
N ALA A 131 -11.08 -20.88 30.87
CA ALA A 131 -11.66 -21.90 31.73
C ALA A 131 -10.60 -22.90 32.24
N LEU A 132 -9.66 -23.30 31.37
CA LEU A 132 -8.55 -24.19 31.75
C LEU A 132 -7.51 -23.50 32.66
N LEU A 133 -7.18 -22.24 32.40
CA LEU A 133 -6.27 -21.44 33.24
C LEU A 133 -6.83 -21.26 34.64
N ARG A 134 -8.13 -20.99 34.73
CA ARG A 134 -8.87 -20.87 36.00
C ARG A 134 -8.93 -22.18 36.77
N GLU A 135 -9.20 -23.29 36.09
CA GLU A 135 -9.21 -24.63 36.71
C GLU A 135 -7.83 -25.04 37.24
N ARG A 136 -6.75 -24.58 36.58
CA ARG A 136 -5.36 -24.79 37.00
C ARG A 136 -4.85 -23.76 38.01
N GLY A 137 -5.66 -22.77 38.40
CA GLY A 137 -5.30 -21.76 39.40
C GLY A 137 -4.22 -20.76 38.95
N LEU A 138 -4.00 -20.62 37.64
CA LEU A 138 -3.02 -19.72 37.03
C LEU A 138 -3.76 -18.53 36.40
N ASP A 139 -4.32 -17.66 37.23
CA ASP A 139 -4.93 -16.41 36.74
C ASP A 139 -3.84 -15.35 36.48
N PRO A 140 -3.79 -14.72 35.30
CA PRO A 140 -2.86 -13.64 34.99
C PRO A 140 -3.19 -12.30 35.68
N GLU A 141 -4.37 -12.17 36.32
CA GLU A 141 -4.76 -10.95 37.05
C GLU A 141 -4.28 -10.91 38.52
N ASN A 142 -3.60 -11.95 39.01
CA ASN A 142 -3.05 -12.00 40.37
C ASN A 142 -1.53 -11.71 40.41
N SER A 143 -1.10 -10.56 39.89
CA SER A 143 0.24 -9.99 40.15
C SER A 143 0.14 -8.70 40.93
#